data_AF-A0A1V4KVV2-F1
#
_entry.id   AF-A0A1V4KVV2-F1
#
_cell.length_a   1.000
_cell.length_b   1.000
_cell.length_c   1.000
_cell.angle_alpha   90.00
_cell.angle_beta   90.00
_cell.angle_gamma   90.00
#
_symmetry.space_group_name_H-M   'P 1'
#
loop_
_entity.id
_entity.type
_entity.pdbx_description
1 polymer ?
#
loop_
_entity_poly.entity_id
_entity_poly.type
_entity_poly.pdbx_seq_one_letter_code
_entity_poly.pdbx_strand_id
1 'polypeptide(L)'
;MKDVPTRKKRIYTHFFLGKGYGLSKIVHKTKIDKLITGSLDEKRMKWLHGTVWNIAKIRDILKRVSGWTKDRNLFIRGHVKEFPILPLHRDSVPPGNENVTFYLGFSFNGLVAFNIEVENNPTVSRT
;
A
#
# COMPACT_ATOMS: atom_id res chain seq x y z
N MET A 1 -28.19 2.20 26.43
CA MET A 1 -27.46 2.60 25.20
C MET A 1 -26.83 1.35 24.61
N LYS A 2 -27.13 0.98 23.36
CA LYS A 2 -26.40 -0.10 22.70
C LYS A 2 -25.05 0.48 22.26
N ASP A 3 -23.95 -0.04 22.81
CA ASP A 3 -22.60 0.23 22.32
C ASP A 3 -22.44 -0.38 20.93
N VAL A 4 -23.00 0.29 19.92
CA VAL A 4 -22.69 0.01 18.53
C VAL A 4 -21.38 0.74 18.28
N PRO A 5 -20.25 0.03 18.07
CA PRO A 5 -18.99 0.69 17.80
C PRO A 5 -19.20 1.57 16.57
N THR A 6 -18.96 2.89 16.70
CA THR A 6 -19.01 3.80 15.56
C THR A 6 -18.10 3.22 14.48
N ARG A 7 -18.68 2.85 13.32
CA ARG A 7 -17.95 2.29 12.19
C ARG A 7 -16.77 3.22 11.89
N LYS A 8 -15.56 2.87 12.34
CA LYS A 8 -14.35 3.67 12.09
C LYS A 8 -14.34 3.98 10.60
N LYS A 9 -14.32 5.27 10.23
CA LYS A 9 -14.29 5.70 8.82
C LYS A 9 -13.08 5.05 8.16
N ARG A 10 -13.32 3.96 7.42
CA ARG A 10 -12.27 3.23 6.72
C ARG A 10 -11.81 4.12 5.59
N ILE A 11 -10.51 4.35 5.48
CA ILE A 11 -9.95 5.16 4.40
C ILE A 11 -10.24 4.41 3.09
N TYR A 12 -11.22 4.90 2.34
CA TYR A 12 -11.66 4.24 1.11
C TYR A 12 -10.72 4.65 -0.02
N THR A 13 -9.81 3.74 -0.34
CA THR A 13 -8.83 3.91 -1.43
C THR A 13 -9.46 3.44 -2.73
N HIS A 14 -9.67 4.37 -3.66
CA HIS A 14 -10.34 4.10 -4.93
C HIS A 14 -9.34 3.76 -6.03
N PHE A 15 -8.14 4.32 -5.97
CA PHE A 15 -7.11 4.12 -6.98
C PHE A 15 -5.78 3.69 -6.38
N PHE A 16 -4.96 3.05 -7.19
CA PHE A 16 -3.62 2.58 -6.85
C PHE A 16 -2.64 2.97 -7.94
N LEU A 17 -1.37 3.11 -7.57
CA LEU A 17 -0.30 3.38 -8.51
C LEU A 17 0.08 2.10 -9.27
N GLY A 18 -0.05 2.15 -10.59
CA GLY A 18 0.31 1.12 -11.55
C GLY A 18 1.64 1.37 -12.25
N LYS A 19 2.08 0.39 -13.05
CA LYS A 19 3.33 0.45 -13.82
C LYS A 19 3.24 1.23 -15.15
N GLY A 20 2.05 1.70 -15.53
CA GLY A 20 1.82 2.43 -16.79
C GLY A 20 2.41 3.85 -16.82
N TYR A 21 2.20 4.54 -17.94
CA TYR A 21 2.63 5.93 -18.18
C TYR A 21 1.44 6.91 -18.20
N GLY A 22 1.67 8.19 -17.89
CA GLY A 22 0.59 9.20 -17.86
C GLY A 22 -0.56 8.77 -16.93
N LEU A 23 -1.80 8.94 -17.37
CA LEU A 23 -2.99 8.55 -16.59
C LEU A 23 -3.19 7.03 -16.50
N SER A 24 -2.60 6.24 -17.41
CA SER A 24 -2.70 4.77 -17.35
C SER A 24 -2.03 4.16 -16.12
N LYS A 25 -1.19 4.94 -15.42
CA LYS A 25 -0.59 4.58 -14.13
C LYS A 25 -1.60 4.62 -12.97
N ILE A 26 -2.81 5.12 -13.17
CA ILE A 26 -3.83 5.22 -12.11
C ILE A 26 -4.81 4.05 -12.26
N VAL A 27 -4.70 3.06 -11.38
CA VAL A 27 -5.46 1.81 -11.44
C VAL A 27 -6.63 1.89 -10.48
N HIS A 28 -7.86 1.87 -10.99
CA HIS A 28 -9.05 1.82 -10.14
C HIS A 28 -9.19 0.47 -9.41
N LYS A 29 -9.65 0.48 -8.16
CA LYS A 29 -9.79 -0.70 -7.29
C LYS A 29 -10.62 -1.80 -7.94
N THR A 30 -11.66 -1.47 -8.71
CA THR A 30 -12.48 -2.50 -9.38
C THR A 30 -11.69 -3.31 -10.40
N LYS A 31 -10.64 -2.73 -11.03
CA LYS A 31 -9.74 -3.48 -11.92
C LYS A 31 -8.96 -4.53 -11.13
N ILE A 32 -8.54 -4.20 -9.91
CA ILE A 32 -7.87 -5.13 -8.99
C ILE A 32 -8.85 -6.22 -8.53
N ASP A 33 -10.07 -5.84 -8.11
CA ASP A 33 -11.08 -6.78 -7.63
C ASP A 33 -11.50 -7.82 -8.68
N LYS A 34 -11.44 -7.46 -9.97
CA LYS A 34 -11.66 -8.38 -11.10
C LYS A 34 -10.55 -9.42 -11.25
N LEU A 35 -9.34 -9.15 -10.77
CA LEU A 35 -8.21 -10.09 -10.80
C LEU A 35 -8.22 -11.08 -9.63
N ILE A 36 -9.01 -10.80 -8.59
CA ILE A 36 -9.17 -11.69 -7.43
C ILE A 36 -10.22 -12.74 -7.77
N THR A 37 -9.83 -14.01 -7.68
CA THR A 37 -10.74 -15.15 -7.82
C THR A 37 -11.51 -15.42 -6.52
N GLY A 38 -12.68 -16.06 -6.64
CA GLY A 38 -13.52 -16.43 -5.51
C GLY A 38 -14.81 -15.59 -5.35
N SER A 39 -15.60 -15.97 -4.36
CA SER A 39 -16.84 -15.29 -3.94
C SER A 39 -16.56 -13.88 -3.39
N LEU A 40 -17.63 -13.09 -3.21
CA LEU A 40 -17.49 -11.73 -2.65
C LEU A 40 -16.85 -11.73 -1.27
N ASP A 41 -17.15 -12.72 -0.43
CA ASP A 41 -16.60 -12.81 0.92
C ASP A 41 -15.14 -13.25 0.90
N GLU A 42 -14.74 -14.18 0.03
CA GLU A 42 -13.33 -14.54 -0.15
C GLU A 42 -12.50 -13.34 -0.61
N LYS A 43 -13.02 -12.53 -1.54
CA LYS A 43 -12.36 -11.29 -1.97
C LYS A 43 -12.21 -10.30 -0.82
N ARG A 44 -13.26 -10.11 -0.01
CA ARG A 44 -13.22 -9.25 1.19
C ARG A 44 -12.17 -9.71 2.19
N MET A 45 -12.08 -11.02 2.42
CA MET A 45 -11.09 -11.61 3.33
C MET A 45 -9.66 -11.42 2.80
N LYS A 46 -9.44 -11.53 1.49
CA LYS A 46 -8.12 -11.24 0.88
C LYS A 46 -7.67 -9.79 1.06
N TRP A 47 -8.61 -8.84 0.95
CA TRP A 47 -8.33 -7.44 1.26
C TRP A 47 -8.08 -7.22 2.76
N LEU A 48 -8.86 -7.86 3.63
CA LEU A 48 -8.77 -7.70 5.07
C LEU A 48 -7.42 -8.20 5.61
N HIS A 49 -6.98 -9.37 5.15
CA HIS A 49 -5.72 -9.99 5.58
C HIS A 49 -4.49 -9.54 4.77
N GLY A 50 -4.68 -8.69 3.76
CA GLY A 50 -3.58 -8.27 2.89
C GLY A 50 -3.07 -9.35 1.92
N THR A 51 -3.66 -10.54 1.88
CA THR A 51 -3.23 -11.62 0.95
C THR A 51 -3.50 -11.30 -0.52
N VAL A 52 -4.26 -10.23 -0.79
CA VAL A 52 -4.40 -9.61 -2.12
C VAL A 52 -3.04 -9.27 -2.75
N TRP A 53 -2.04 -8.88 -1.95
CA TRP A 53 -0.72 -8.47 -2.43
C TRP A 53 0.14 -9.64 -2.92
N ASN A 54 -0.22 -10.88 -2.56
CA ASN A 54 0.49 -12.09 -2.97
C ASN A 54 0.06 -12.57 -4.36
N ILE A 55 -1.03 -12.03 -4.91
CA ILE A 55 -1.56 -12.43 -6.22
C ILE A 55 -0.65 -11.88 -7.33
N ALA A 56 -0.04 -12.76 -8.10
CA ALA A 56 0.89 -12.41 -9.19
C ALA A 56 0.31 -11.36 -10.15
N LYS A 57 -0.92 -11.56 -10.65
CA LYS A 57 -1.60 -10.62 -11.55
C LYS A 57 -1.72 -9.20 -10.99
N ILE A 58 -1.83 -9.05 -9.67
CA ILE A 58 -1.91 -7.73 -9.01
C ILE A 58 -0.52 -7.10 -8.93
N ARG A 59 0.50 -7.89 -8.56
CA ARG A 59 1.92 -7.48 -8.57
C ARG A 59 2.39 -7.07 -9.97
N ASP A 60 1.81 -7.65 -11.02
CA ASP A 60 2.15 -7.35 -12.41
C ASP A 60 1.65 -5.97 -12.84
N ILE A 61 0.46 -5.56 -12.41
CA ILE A 61 -0.14 -4.28 -12.81
C ILE A 61 0.21 -3.12 -11.88
N LEU A 62 0.48 -3.40 -10.59
CA LEU A 62 0.76 -2.37 -9.57
C LEU A 62 2.26 -2.10 -9.44
N LYS A 63 2.59 -0.84 -9.19
CA LYS A 63 3.97 -0.41 -8.96
C LYS A 63 4.22 -0.28 -7.46
N ARG A 64 5.32 -0.88 -6.98
CA ARG A 64 5.86 -0.57 -5.66
C ARG A 64 6.62 0.75 -5.70
N VAL A 65 6.52 1.51 -4.63
CA VAL A 65 7.20 2.79 -4.42
C VAL A 65 8.22 2.60 -3.32
N SER A 66 9.44 3.08 -3.54
CA SER A 66 10.48 3.14 -2.52
C SER A 66 10.29 4.37 -1.65
N GLY A 67 10.49 4.21 -0.36
CA GLY A 67 10.45 5.26 0.65
C GLY A 67 11.32 4.86 1.83
N TRP A 68 11.23 5.64 2.90
CA TRP A 68 11.92 5.32 4.15
C TRP A 68 11.04 5.67 5.34
N THR A 69 11.29 4.97 6.44
CA THR A 69 10.70 5.31 7.72
C THR A 69 11.60 6.26 8.49
N LYS A 70 10.99 7.10 9.33
CA LYS A 70 11.66 7.90 10.35
C LYS A 70 10.69 8.12 11.50
N ASP A 71 11.07 7.72 12.70
CA ASP A 71 10.25 7.86 13.92
C ASP A 71 8.83 7.29 13.75
N ARG A 72 8.69 6.08 13.16
CA ARG A 72 7.40 5.44 12.80
C ARG A 72 6.54 6.22 11.81
N ASN A 73 7.08 7.23 11.13
CA ASN A 73 6.42 7.91 10.02
C ASN A 73 7.04 7.44 8.70
N LEU A 74 6.21 7.35 7.66
CA LEU A 74 6.63 6.90 6.34
C LEU A 74 6.76 8.08 5.37
N PHE A 75 7.86 8.15 4.65
CA PHE A 75 8.16 9.22 3.72
C PHE A 75 8.52 8.69 2.34
N ILE A 76 8.24 9.50 1.32
CA ILE A 76 8.78 9.31 -0.03
C ILE A 76 9.51 10.56 -0.48
N ARG A 77 10.48 10.39 -1.39
CA ARG A 77 11.14 11.50 -2.06
C ARG A 77 10.26 12.00 -3.20
N GLY A 78 9.75 13.21 -3.05
CA GLY A 78 9.14 13.93 -4.16
C GLY A 78 10.18 14.69 -5.00
N HIS A 79 9.69 15.42 -6.00
CA HIS A 79 10.54 16.22 -6.89
C HIS A 79 11.29 17.34 -6.14
N VAL A 80 10.61 18.02 -5.21
CA VAL A 80 11.16 19.18 -4.49
C VAL A 80 11.38 18.88 -3.00
N LYS A 81 10.47 18.14 -2.38
CA LYS A 81 10.49 17.84 -0.96
C LYS A 81 10.04 16.42 -0.67
N GLU A 82 10.32 15.96 0.54
CA GLU A 82 9.74 14.73 1.06
C GLU A 82 8.24 14.90 1.33
N PHE A 83 7.50 13.81 1.13
CA PHE A 83 6.06 13.75 1.38
C PHE A 83 5.77 12.66 2.40
N PRO A 84 5.06 12.97 3.49
CA PRO A 84 4.58 11.93 4.40
C PRO A 84 3.47 11.13 3.73
N ILE A 85 3.50 9.81 3.90
CA ILE A 85 2.49 8.88 3.40
C ILE A 85 1.80 8.23 4.59
N LEU A 86 0.47 8.19 4.56
CA LEU A 86 -0.31 7.58 5.62
C LEU A 86 -0.22 6.05 5.51
N PRO A 87 0.39 5.33 6.46
CA PRO A 87 0.31 3.87 6.47
C PRO A 87 -1.14 3.43 6.73
N LEU A 88 -1.65 2.44 5.98
CA LEU A 88 -2.95 1.85 6.28
C LEU A 88 -2.98 1.23 7.68
N HIS A 89 -1.89 0.53 8.03
CA HIS A 89 -1.68 -0.09 9.32
C HIS A 89 -0.44 0.52 9.96
N ARG A 90 -0.62 1.30 11.02
CA ARG A 90 0.52 1.95 11.70
C ARG A 90 1.52 0.93 12.24
N ASP A 91 1.04 -0.22 12.70
CA ASP A 91 1.86 -1.28 13.26
C ASP A 91 2.74 -1.99 12.21
N SER A 92 2.46 -1.80 10.92
CA SER A 92 3.30 -2.31 9.83
C SER A 92 4.44 -1.37 9.44
N VAL A 93 4.59 -0.23 10.12
CA VAL A 93 5.68 0.72 9.85
C VAL A 93 6.87 0.37 10.73
N PRO A 94 8.05 0.08 10.16
CA PRO A 94 9.26 -0.11 10.94
C PRO A 94 9.55 1.07 11.87
N PRO A 95 10.00 0.82 13.11
CA PRO A 95 10.26 1.88 14.07
C PRO A 95 11.53 2.68 13.76
N GLY A 96 12.50 2.07 13.08
CA GLY A 96 13.79 2.66 12.76
C GLY A 96 13.80 3.52 11.51
N ASN A 97 15.00 3.87 11.06
CA ASN A 97 15.25 4.54 9.80
C ASN A 97 15.57 3.50 8.73
N GLU A 98 14.53 2.85 8.20
CA GLU A 98 14.66 1.73 7.27
C GLU A 98 14.16 2.15 5.89
N ASN A 99 14.87 1.70 4.84
CA ASN A 99 14.35 1.78 3.49
C ASN A 99 13.25 0.73 3.34
N VAL A 100 12.13 1.16 2.76
CA VAL A 100 10.97 0.30 2.57
C VAL A 100 10.42 0.44 1.18
N THR A 101 9.72 -0.59 0.73
CA THR A 101 8.86 -0.53 -0.44
C THR A 101 7.42 -0.77 -0.04
N PHE A 102 6.47 -0.24 -0.81
CA PHE A 102 5.03 -0.43 -0.54
C PHE A 102 4.19 -0.13 -1.80
N TYR A 103 2.91 -0.51 -1.79
CA TYR A 103 1.94 -0.08 -2.80
C TYR A 103 1.29 1.24 -2.40
N LEU A 104 1.26 2.19 -3.33
CA LEU A 104 0.67 3.51 -3.12
C LEU A 104 -0.80 3.54 -3.57
N GLY A 105 -1.68 3.92 -2.65
CA GLY A 105 -3.10 4.14 -2.89
C GLY A 105 -3.49 5.61 -2.80
N PHE A 106 -4.54 5.98 -3.53
CA PHE A 106 -5.14 7.30 -3.54
C PHE A 106 -6.53 7.23 -2.90
N SER A 107 -6.70 7.94 -1.79
CA SER A 107 -7.96 8.13 -1.11
C SER A 107 -8.33 9.61 -1.09
N PHE A 108 -9.57 9.93 -0.74
CA PHE A 108 -9.98 11.33 -0.55
C PHE A 108 -9.29 12.00 0.66
N ASN A 109 -8.73 11.21 1.58
CA ASN A 109 -7.94 11.72 2.70
C ASN A 109 -6.44 11.82 2.37
N GLY A 110 -6.06 11.61 1.11
CA GLY A 110 -4.68 11.66 0.65
C GLY A 110 -4.09 10.28 0.32
N LEU A 111 -2.76 10.25 0.27
CA LEU A 111 -1.97 9.08 -0.13
C LEU A 111 -1.85 8.07 1.00
N VAL A 112 -2.01 6.78 0.66
CA VAL A 112 -2.00 5.67 1.61
C VAL A 112 -1.00 4.61 1.20
N ALA A 113 -0.20 4.11 2.13
CA ALA A 113 0.71 3.00 1.92
C ALA A 113 0.09 1.66 2.33
N PHE A 114 0.25 0.66 1.46
CA PHE A 114 -0.19 -0.72 1.66
C PHE A 114 1.00 -1.67 1.51
N ASN A 115 0.98 -2.77 2.27
CA ASN A 115 1.99 -3.83 2.18
C ASN A 115 3.43 -3.30 2.30
N ILE A 116 3.70 -2.57 3.39
CA ILE A 116 5.03 -2.02 3.67
C ILE A 116 5.97 -3.18 3.97
N GLU A 117 7.07 -3.24 3.23
CA GLU A 117 8.11 -4.25 3.37
C GLU A 117 9.47 -3.55 3.43
N VAL A 118 10.34 -3.99 4.33
CA VAL A 118 11.72 -3.50 4.41
C VAL A 118 12.46 -3.93 3.14
N GLU A 119 13.18 -2.98 2.54
CA GLU A 119 14.03 -3.25 1.39
C GLU A 119 15.25 -4.03 1.89
N ASN A 120 15.22 -5.35 1.72
CA ASN A 120 16.39 -6.18 1.92
C ASN A 120 17.37 -5.86 0.78
N ASN A 121 18.30 -4.93 1.01
CA ASN A 121 19.52 -4.92 0.22
C ASN A 121 20.16 -6.30 0.41
N PRO A 122 20.31 -7.15 -0.62
CA PRO A 122 21.26 -8.23 -0.51
C PRO A 122 22.58 -7.54 -0.20
N THR A 123 23.10 -7.77 1.00
CA THR A 123 24.45 -7.38 1.36
C THR A 123 25.32 -7.93 0.24
N VAL A 124 25.84 -7.05 -0.61
CA VAL A 124 26.89 -7.44 -1.54
C VAL A 124 28.01 -7.92 -0.62
N SER A 125 28.16 -9.24 -0.50
CA SER A 125 29.29 -9.85 0.16
C SER A 125 30.53 -9.32 -0.56
N ARG A 126 31.15 -8.30 0.03
CA ARG A 126 32.52 -7.92 -0.29
C ARG A 126 33.40 -8.98 0.38
N THR A 127 33.68 -10.04 -0.37
CA THR A 127 34.85 -10.90 -0.21
C THR A 127 35.13 -11.56 -1.54
#